data_AF-A0AA45BDM6-F1
#
_entry.id   AF-A0AA45BDM6-F1
#
_cell.length_a   1.000
_cell.length_b   1.000
_cell.length_c   1.000
_cell.angle_alpha   90.00
_cell.angle_beta   90.00
_cell.angle_gamma   90.00
#
_symmetry.space_group_name_H-M   'P 1'
#
loop_
_entity.id
_entity.type
_entity.pdbx_description
1 polymer ?
#
loop_
_entity_poly.entity_id
_entity_poly.type
_entity_poly.pdbx_seq_one_letter_code
_entity_poly.pdbx_strand_id
1 'polypeptide(L)'
;MKMYATRNVAVSIRKAHEAFTHVLVNRGYTTIKPAFFKSASIADLPVYVWAWWDRASDGQLARWQANGGVLLDRYTYSDRAGPADVLVFVECPMTMERLTRSHANTSEYTVIPVPHTWRVHEECIDLRTPRAEDLRAIWNACRGRRLTDEQLESETGIPRQRVTYMRKSLKPVEEWELRPRLEPDAPGLVPAWNWIGAGRTDPKKVVREEGHKAAIKQMARLGYISLTKWQVYRSDEPDWDLLERKRLQAIADLAEVRSLVESLPDHLQA
;
A
#
# COMPACT_ATOMS: atom_id res chain seq x y z
N MET A 1 15.43 -13.59 -18.15
CA MET A 1 15.65 -13.72 -16.69
C MET A 1 14.88 -14.93 -16.19
N LYS A 2 15.47 -15.76 -15.30
CA LYS A 2 14.79 -16.96 -14.78
C LYS A 2 13.77 -16.55 -13.71
N MET A 3 12.61 -17.21 -13.70
CA MET A 3 11.57 -16.99 -12.71
C MET A 3 11.08 -18.32 -12.17
N TYR A 4 10.76 -18.33 -10.89
CA TYR A 4 10.25 -19.50 -10.19
C TYR A 4 9.03 -19.13 -9.34
N ALA A 5 8.14 -20.09 -9.16
CA ALA A 5 7.06 -20.02 -8.19
C ALA A 5 7.50 -20.62 -6.85
N THR A 6 6.89 -20.22 -5.75
CA THR A 6 7.05 -20.91 -4.47
C THR A 6 5.78 -20.92 -3.63
N ARG A 7 5.57 -21.97 -2.85
CA ARG A 7 4.54 -22.00 -1.78
C ARG A 7 5.12 -21.70 -0.41
N ASN A 8 6.45 -21.63 -0.28
CA ASN A 8 7.13 -21.37 0.98
C ASN A 8 8.24 -20.33 0.78
N VAL A 9 7.87 -19.07 1.02
CA VAL A 9 8.76 -17.91 0.88
C VAL A 9 10.00 -18.03 1.77
N ALA A 10 9.83 -18.46 3.03
CA ALA A 10 10.95 -18.55 3.98
C ALA A 10 12.01 -19.55 3.52
N VAL A 11 11.60 -20.73 3.06
CA VAL A 11 12.52 -21.76 2.54
C VAL A 11 13.17 -21.27 1.23
N SER A 12 12.44 -20.57 0.37
CA SER A 12 13.02 -19.98 -0.84
C SER A 12 14.08 -18.92 -0.54
N ILE A 13 13.87 -18.07 0.47
CA ILE A 13 14.88 -17.10 0.92
C ILE A 13 16.14 -17.82 1.41
N ARG A 14 15.98 -18.88 2.20
CA ARG A 14 17.10 -19.68 2.71
C ARG A 14 17.89 -20.33 1.58
N LYS A 15 17.20 -21.03 0.67
CA LYS A 15 17.81 -21.65 -0.52
C LYS A 15 18.55 -20.63 -1.37
N ALA A 16 17.98 -19.44 -1.56
CA ALA A 16 18.66 -18.36 -2.28
C ALA A 16 19.92 -17.88 -1.53
N HIS A 17 19.83 -17.68 -0.21
CA HIS A 17 20.95 -17.23 0.61
C HIS A 17 22.08 -18.26 0.75
N GLU A 18 21.78 -19.56 0.63
CA GLU A 18 22.79 -20.62 0.60
C GLU A 18 23.69 -20.54 -0.64
N ALA A 19 23.16 -20.06 -1.77
CA ALA A 19 23.84 -20.04 -3.06
C ALA A 19 24.30 -18.64 -3.51
N PHE A 20 23.73 -17.57 -2.96
CA PHE A 20 23.93 -16.19 -3.44
C PHE A 20 24.21 -15.21 -2.31
N THR A 21 24.91 -14.13 -2.62
CA THR A 21 25.42 -13.18 -1.62
C THR A 21 24.38 -12.13 -1.28
N HIS A 22 23.67 -11.60 -2.28
CA HIS A 22 22.73 -10.48 -2.12
C HIS A 22 21.31 -10.93 -2.44
N VAL A 23 20.56 -11.34 -1.41
CA VAL A 23 19.15 -11.72 -1.54
C VAL A 23 18.25 -10.54 -1.18
N LEU A 24 17.48 -10.07 -2.15
CA LEU A 24 16.50 -9.01 -1.97
C LEU A 24 15.11 -9.59 -1.75
N VAL A 25 14.43 -9.16 -0.70
CA VAL A 25 13.09 -9.61 -0.36
C VAL A 25 12.12 -8.44 -0.46
N ASN A 26 11.29 -8.42 -1.51
CA ASN A 26 10.27 -7.39 -1.67
C ASN A 26 9.14 -7.63 -0.66
N ARG A 27 9.10 -6.78 0.36
CA ARG A 27 8.10 -6.74 1.44
C ARG A 27 7.13 -5.56 1.29
N GLY A 28 6.98 -5.03 0.08
CA GLY A 28 6.01 -3.99 -0.26
C GLY A 28 4.62 -4.59 -0.50
N TYR A 29 3.83 -4.83 0.54
CA TYR A 29 2.48 -5.38 0.36
C TYR A 29 1.58 -4.46 -0.47
N THR A 30 0.88 -5.05 -1.43
CA THR A 30 -0.04 -4.37 -2.33
C THR A 30 -1.47 -4.85 -2.22
N THR A 31 -1.77 -6.02 -1.68
CA THR A 31 -3.16 -6.37 -1.42
C THR A 31 -3.73 -5.59 -0.23
N ILE A 32 -5.06 -5.46 -0.18
CA ILE A 32 -5.78 -4.76 0.91
C ILE A 32 -5.76 -5.61 2.20
N LYS A 33 -5.65 -6.93 2.08
CA LYS A 33 -5.55 -7.90 3.19
C LYS A 33 -4.29 -8.75 3.00
N PRO A 34 -3.10 -8.20 3.26
CA PRO A 34 -1.86 -8.89 2.98
C PRO A 34 -1.66 -10.11 3.88
N ALA A 35 -1.14 -11.18 3.29
CA ALA A 35 -0.59 -12.29 4.04
C ALA A 35 0.78 -11.87 4.58
N PHE A 36 0.82 -11.46 5.86
CA PHE A 36 2.06 -10.97 6.46
C PHE A 36 3.13 -12.06 6.55
N PHE A 37 4.26 -11.82 5.90
CA PHE A 37 5.45 -12.62 6.08
C PHE A 37 6.03 -12.43 7.49
N LYS A 38 6.18 -13.55 8.19
CA LYS A 38 6.77 -13.63 9.54
C LYS A 38 8.29 -13.62 9.43
N SER A 39 8.90 -12.44 9.56
CA SER A 39 10.36 -12.28 9.51
C SER A 39 11.12 -13.15 10.53
N ALA A 40 10.48 -13.54 11.63
CA ALA A 40 11.05 -14.49 12.59
C ALA A 40 11.47 -15.83 11.96
N SER A 41 10.86 -16.22 10.84
CA SER A 41 11.19 -17.45 10.10
C SER A 41 12.55 -17.43 9.40
N ILE A 42 13.24 -16.29 9.37
CA ILE A 42 14.58 -16.09 8.79
C ILE A 42 15.49 -15.29 9.73
N ALA A 43 15.15 -15.21 11.02
CA ALA A 43 15.84 -14.33 11.98
C ALA A 43 17.29 -14.74 12.30
N ASP A 44 17.66 -15.97 11.98
CA ASP A 44 19.01 -16.54 12.06
C ASP A 44 19.92 -16.10 10.89
N LEU A 45 19.37 -15.53 9.83
CA LEU A 45 20.14 -15.00 8.70
C LEU A 45 20.62 -13.57 8.97
N PRO A 46 21.67 -13.07 8.29
CA PRO A 46 22.06 -11.66 8.31
C PRO A 46 20.98 -10.80 7.62
N VAL A 47 19.98 -10.38 8.38
CA VAL A 47 18.80 -9.64 7.90
C VAL A 47 18.96 -8.14 8.09
N TYR A 48 18.73 -7.40 7.01
CA TYR A 48 18.68 -5.94 6.97
C TYR A 48 17.26 -5.49 6.61
N VAL A 49 16.89 -4.28 7.01
CA VAL A 49 15.57 -3.70 6.71
C VAL A 49 15.74 -2.31 6.15
N TRP A 50 15.12 -2.05 5.00
CA TRP A 50 15.21 -0.76 4.34
C TRP A 50 13.85 -0.28 3.82
N ALA A 51 13.68 1.03 3.75
CA ALA A 51 12.61 1.66 3.01
C ALA A 51 13.09 2.99 2.43
N TRP A 52 12.83 3.22 1.14
CA TRP A 52 13.17 4.46 0.44
C TRP A 52 12.76 5.75 1.17
N TRP A 53 11.61 5.75 1.86
CA TRP A 53 11.09 6.93 2.54
C TRP A 53 11.60 7.10 3.98
N ASP A 54 12.38 6.14 4.49
CA ASP A 54 12.85 6.09 5.87
C ASP A 54 14.38 6.21 5.90
N ARG A 55 14.88 7.46 5.93
CA ARG A 55 16.32 7.76 5.92
C ARG A 55 17.09 7.09 7.07
N ALA A 56 16.43 6.81 8.20
CA ALA A 56 17.07 6.09 9.31
C ALA A 56 17.48 4.66 8.91
N SER A 57 16.87 4.10 7.86
CA SER A 57 17.17 2.78 7.35
C SER A 57 18.30 2.75 6.30
N ASP A 58 18.81 3.89 5.82
CA ASP A 58 19.84 3.94 4.78
C ASP A 58 21.16 3.28 5.21
N GLY A 59 21.50 3.37 6.51
CA GLY A 59 22.65 2.66 7.07
C GLY A 59 22.52 1.13 7.01
N GLN A 60 21.29 0.59 7.01
CA GLN A 60 21.06 -0.85 6.81
C GLN A 60 21.31 -1.25 5.36
N LEU A 61 20.87 -0.44 4.40
CA LEU A 61 21.10 -0.67 2.98
C LEU A 61 22.59 -0.70 2.66
N ALA A 62 23.36 0.28 3.14
CA ALA A 62 24.80 0.34 2.90
C ALA A 62 25.54 -0.88 3.46
N ARG A 63 25.15 -1.37 4.65
CA ARG A 63 25.73 -2.59 5.23
C ARG A 63 25.39 -3.85 4.43
N TRP A 64 24.16 -3.96 3.95
CA TRP A 64 23.76 -5.08 3.08
C TRP A 64 24.54 -5.07 1.76
N GLN A 65 24.68 -3.90 1.12
CA GLN A 65 25.46 -3.76 -0.11
C GLN A 65 26.92 -4.18 0.09
N ALA A 66 27.53 -3.80 1.21
CA ALA A 66 28.92 -4.13 1.51
C ALA A 66 29.14 -5.61 1.91
N ASN A 67 28.21 -6.22 2.66
CA ASN A 67 28.44 -7.50 3.33
C ASN A 67 27.60 -8.67 2.80
N GLY A 68 26.62 -8.40 1.93
CA GLY A 68 25.64 -9.41 1.54
C GLY A 68 24.63 -9.73 2.65
N GLY A 69 23.84 -10.77 2.42
CA GLY A 69 22.76 -11.24 3.29
C GLY A 69 21.38 -11.00 2.69
N VAL A 70 20.38 -10.86 3.57
CA VAL A 70 18.97 -10.72 3.19
C VAL A 70 18.49 -9.29 3.46
N LEU A 71 18.05 -8.57 2.42
CA LEU A 71 17.44 -7.26 2.57
C LEU A 71 15.92 -7.33 2.50
N LEU A 72 15.23 -6.97 3.59
CA LEU A 72 13.79 -6.74 3.58
C LEU A 72 13.50 -5.32 3.07
N ASP A 73 13.18 -5.21 1.78
CA ASP A 73 12.79 -3.97 1.13
C ASP A 73 11.30 -3.71 1.31
N ARG A 74 10.96 -2.61 2.00
CA ARG A 74 9.56 -2.23 2.23
C ARG A 74 8.95 -1.45 1.07
N TYR A 75 9.73 -1.05 0.06
CA TYR A 75 9.21 -0.33 -1.10
C TYR A 75 8.37 -1.24 -2.00
N THR A 76 7.37 -0.67 -2.66
CA THR A 76 6.45 -1.43 -3.54
C THR A 76 7.16 -2.01 -4.75
N TYR A 77 8.15 -1.27 -5.27
CA TYR A 77 9.03 -1.67 -6.35
C TYR A 77 10.44 -1.85 -5.77
N SER A 78 11.17 -2.87 -6.17
CA SER A 78 12.53 -3.10 -5.67
C SER A 78 13.64 -2.47 -6.51
N ASP A 79 13.29 -1.59 -7.44
CA ASP A 79 14.20 -0.90 -8.36
C ASP A 79 15.20 0.04 -7.67
N ARG A 80 14.95 0.44 -6.42
CA ARG A 80 15.76 1.42 -5.69
C ARG A 80 16.77 0.85 -4.69
N ALA A 81 16.68 -0.44 -4.37
CA ALA A 81 17.63 -1.08 -3.45
C ALA A 81 19.03 -1.26 -4.09
N GLY A 82 19.10 -1.18 -5.41
CA GLY A 82 20.32 -1.45 -6.19
C GLY A 82 20.42 -2.90 -6.67
N PRO A 83 21.60 -3.33 -7.12
CA PRO A 83 21.83 -4.69 -7.60
C PRO A 83 21.58 -5.77 -6.53
N ALA A 84 21.00 -6.89 -6.95
CA ALA A 84 20.81 -8.09 -6.13
C ALA A 84 21.04 -9.34 -6.99
N ASP A 85 21.45 -10.44 -6.37
CA ASP A 85 21.56 -11.72 -7.08
C ASP A 85 20.16 -12.30 -7.33
N VAL A 86 19.36 -12.36 -6.26
CA VAL A 86 18.04 -12.99 -6.25
C VAL A 86 17.02 -12.04 -5.66
N LEU A 87 15.84 -11.98 -6.29
CA LEU A 87 14.67 -11.29 -5.76
C LEU A 87 13.62 -12.31 -5.30
N VAL A 88 13.13 -12.18 -4.07
CA VAL A 88 12.01 -12.98 -3.55
C VAL A 88 10.86 -12.06 -3.15
N PHE A 89 9.70 -12.25 -3.75
CA PHE A 89 8.48 -11.57 -3.31
C PHE A 89 7.90 -12.25 -2.07
N VAL A 90 7.40 -11.46 -1.11
CA VAL A 90 6.60 -12.01 0.01
C VAL A 90 5.11 -12.10 -0.31
N GLU A 91 4.65 -11.37 -1.32
CA GLU A 91 3.28 -11.33 -1.79
C GLU A 91 3.28 -11.33 -3.32
N CYS A 92 2.41 -12.14 -3.92
CA CYS A 92 2.28 -12.22 -5.38
C CYS A 92 1.90 -10.83 -5.94
N PRO A 93 2.65 -10.28 -6.91
CA PRO A 93 2.34 -8.99 -7.50
C PRO A 93 0.95 -8.99 -8.16
N MET A 94 0.35 -7.81 -8.31
CA MET A 94 -0.95 -7.65 -8.99
C MET A 94 -0.83 -7.25 -10.46
N THR A 95 0.36 -6.79 -10.88
CA THR A 95 0.61 -6.30 -12.24
C THR A 95 1.97 -6.73 -12.74
N MET A 96 2.09 -6.88 -14.06
CA MET A 96 3.38 -7.15 -14.71
C MET A 96 4.35 -6.00 -14.56
N GLU A 97 3.87 -4.74 -14.56
CA GLU A 97 4.73 -3.57 -14.32
C GLU A 97 5.49 -3.68 -13.00
N ARG A 98 4.81 -4.10 -11.93
CA ARG A 98 5.45 -4.29 -10.62
C ARG A 98 6.52 -5.36 -10.67
N LEU A 99 6.25 -6.47 -11.35
CA LEU A 99 7.22 -7.54 -11.52
C LEU A 99 8.45 -7.03 -12.28
N THR A 100 8.24 -6.46 -13.47
CA THR A 100 9.28 -5.93 -14.37
C THR A 100 10.18 -4.91 -13.68
N ARG A 101 9.59 -3.93 -13.01
CA ARG A 101 10.38 -2.90 -12.31
C ARG A 101 11.15 -3.47 -11.13
N SER A 102 10.56 -4.40 -10.37
CA SER A 102 11.21 -4.91 -9.16
C SER A 102 12.44 -5.77 -9.46
N HIS A 103 12.43 -6.53 -10.55
CA HIS A 103 13.56 -7.40 -10.92
C HIS A 103 14.59 -6.72 -11.83
N ALA A 104 14.43 -5.44 -12.15
CA ALA A 104 15.28 -4.73 -13.11
C ALA A 104 16.78 -4.80 -12.77
N ASN A 105 17.12 -4.87 -11.47
CA ASN A 105 18.49 -4.94 -10.99
C ASN A 105 18.87 -6.32 -10.42
N THR A 106 18.16 -7.37 -10.83
CA THR A 106 18.38 -8.74 -10.33
C THR A 106 19.08 -9.58 -11.39
N SER A 107 20.24 -10.16 -11.06
CA SER A 107 21.10 -10.85 -12.04
C SER A 107 20.71 -12.31 -12.31
N GLU A 108 20.25 -13.06 -11.31
CA GLU A 108 20.10 -14.52 -11.41
C GLU A 108 18.66 -14.93 -11.68
N TYR A 109 17.78 -14.75 -10.69
CA TYR A 109 16.37 -15.12 -10.81
C TYR A 109 15.46 -14.38 -9.83
N THR A 110 14.16 -14.47 -10.12
CA THR A 110 13.09 -13.97 -9.25
C THR A 110 12.20 -15.12 -8.79
N VAL A 111 11.82 -15.10 -7.51
CA VAL A 111 10.89 -16.04 -6.90
C VAL A 111 9.59 -15.33 -6.55
N ILE A 112 8.47 -15.86 -7.05
CA ILE A 112 7.13 -15.31 -6.84
C ILE A 112 6.31 -16.29 -6.01
N PRO A 113 5.69 -15.86 -4.90
CA PRO A 113 4.86 -16.74 -4.11
C PRO A 113 3.55 -17.01 -4.84
N VAL A 114 3.14 -18.28 -4.87
CA VAL A 114 1.81 -18.69 -5.34
C VAL A 114 0.80 -18.34 -4.26
N PRO A 115 -0.20 -17.48 -4.53
CA PRO A 115 -1.23 -17.21 -3.53
C PRO A 115 -2.05 -18.47 -3.27
N HIS A 116 -2.48 -18.69 -2.02
CA HIS A 116 -3.38 -19.80 -1.69
C HIS A 116 -4.73 -19.71 -2.43
N THR A 117 -5.16 -18.48 -2.73
CA THR A 117 -6.34 -18.16 -3.54
C THR A 117 -6.16 -16.79 -4.20
N TRP A 118 -6.68 -16.63 -5.41
CA TRP A 118 -6.71 -15.36 -6.13
C TRP A 118 -7.80 -14.40 -5.62
N ARG A 119 -8.70 -14.87 -4.73
CA ARG A 119 -9.85 -14.09 -4.24
C ARG A 119 -9.44 -12.76 -3.58
N VAL A 120 -8.29 -12.72 -2.90
CA VAL A 120 -7.81 -11.47 -2.28
C VAL A 120 -7.37 -10.47 -3.35
N HIS A 121 -6.71 -10.92 -4.41
CA HIS A 121 -6.32 -10.08 -5.55
C HIS A 121 -7.54 -9.56 -6.31
N GLU A 122 -8.53 -10.42 -6.55
CA GLU A 122 -9.82 -10.06 -7.16
C GLU A 122 -10.57 -9.03 -6.31
N GLU A 123 -10.68 -9.25 -4.99
CA GLU A 123 -11.29 -8.29 -4.06
C GLU A 123 -10.55 -6.94 -4.08
N CYS A 124 -9.23 -6.94 -4.26
CA CYS A 124 -8.46 -5.71 -4.40
C CYS A 124 -8.81 -4.92 -5.66
N ILE A 125 -9.07 -5.59 -6.78
CA ILE A 125 -9.56 -4.97 -8.02
C ILE A 125 -10.95 -4.37 -7.76
N ASP A 126 -11.87 -5.12 -7.18
CA ASP A 126 -13.23 -4.64 -6.90
C ASP A 126 -13.27 -3.43 -5.97
N LEU A 127 -12.29 -3.30 -5.07
CA LEU A 127 -12.20 -2.17 -4.15
C LEU A 127 -11.42 -0.97 -4.70
N ARG A 128 -10.41 -1.17 -5.55
CA ARG A 128 -9.55 -0.09 -6.09
C ARG A 128 -9.97 0.42 -7.45
N THR A 129 -10.59 -0.45 -8.24
CA THR A 129 -11.17 -0.17 -9.57
C THR A 129 -12.57 -0.79 -9.62
N PRO A 130 -13.53 -0.24 -8.86
CA PRO A 130 -14.87 -0.80 -8.72
C PRO A 130 -15.64 -0.75 -10.04
N ARG A 131 -16.75 -1.48 -10.11
CA ARG A 131 -17.64 -1.41 -11.28
C ARG A 131 -18.22 -0.01 -11.41
N ALA A 132 -18.51 0.40 -12.65
CA ALA A 132 -19.13 1.70 -12.91
C ALA A 132 -20.46 1.87 -12.16
N GLU A 133 -21.25 0.80 -11.99
CA GLU A 133 -22.51 0.79 -11.23
C GLU A 133 -22.30 1.20 -9.76
N ASP A 134 -21.33 0.59 -9.08
CA ASP A 134 -20.98 0.91 -7.69
C ASP A 134 -20.52 2.37 -7.56
N LEU A 135 -19.70 2.84 -8.51
CA LEU A 135 -19.21 4.21 -8.54
C LEU A 135 -20.32 5.22 -8.84
N ARG A 136 -21.28 4.87 -9.70
CA ARG A 136 -22.47 5.69 -9.98
C ARG A 136 -23.36 5.80 -8.75
N ALA A 137 -23.52 4.74 -7.96
CA ALA A 137 -24.26 4.81 -6.70
C ALA A 137 -23.59 5.80 -5.73
N ILE A 138 -22.26 5.72 -5.55
CA ILE A 138 -21.50 6.65 -4.71
C ILE A 138 -21.58 8.09 -5.26
N TRP A 139 -21.41 8.26 -6.56
CA TRP A 139 -21.49 9.56 -7.22
C TRP A 139 -22.85 10.21 -7.07
N ASN A 140 -23.94 9.44 -7.23
CA ASN A 140 -25.30 9.95 -7.09
C ASN A 140 -25.64 10.40 -5.67
N ALA A 141 -25.07 9.75 -4.65
CA ALA A 141 -25.20 10.20 -3.26
C ALA A 141 -24.46 11.53 -3.03
N CYS A 142 -23.23 11.66 -3.56
CA CYS A 142 -22.43 12.85 -3.32
C CYS A 142 -22.77 14.04 -4.23
N ARG A 143 -22.74 13.93 -5.56
CA ARG A 143 -23.01 15.00 -6.54
C ARG A 143 -22.49 16.40 -6.12
N GLY A 144 -21.20 16.49 -5.80
CA GLY A 144 -20.56 17.75 -5.35
C GLY A 144 -20.76 18.11 -3.87
N ARG A 145 -21.51 17.31 -3.10
CA ARG A 145 -21.64 17.47 -1.64
C ARG A 145 -20.39 16.98 -0.93
N ARG A 146 -20.15 17.54 0.25
CA ARG A 146 -19.22 16.99 1.24
C ARG A 146 -19.95 15.95 2.09
N LEU A 147 -19.40 14.75 2.18
CA LEU A 147 -19.97 13.66 2.99
C LEU A 147 -18.89 12.98 3.82
N THR A 148 -19.24 12.47 4.99
CA THR A 148 -18.37 11.55 5.75
C THR A 148 -18.50 10.13 5.19
N ASP A 149 -17.58 9.24 5.58
CA ASP A 149 -17.66 7.82 5.19
C ASP A 149 -18.91 7.12 5.77
N GLU A 150 -19.41 7.58 6.91
CA GLU A 150 -20.65 7.09 7.54
C GLU A 150 -21.91 7.58 6.80
N GLN A 151 -21.91 8.85 6.36
CA GLN A 151 -23.00 9.36 5.52
C GLN A 151 -23.04 8.67 4.18
N LEU A 152 -21.89 8.39 3.56
CA LEU A 152 -21.82 7.63 2.32
C LEU A 152 -22.37 6.20 2.50
N GLU A 153 -22.00 5.51 3.56
CA GLU A 153 -22.58 4.19 3.89
C GLU A 153 -24.11 4.27 4.03
N SER A 154 -24.61 5.29 4.74
CA SER A 154 -26.05 5.48 4.94
C SER A 154 -26.79 5.79 3.64
N GLU A 155 -26.22 6.60 2.76
CA GLU A 155 -26.86 7.03 1.51
C GLU A 155 -26.76 5.97 0.40
N THR A 156 -25.69 5.16 0.36
CA THR A 156 -25.48 4.17 -0.71
C THR A 156 -25.79 2.72 -0.29
N GLY A 157 -25.92 2.45 1.01
CA GLY A 157 -26.02 1.08 1.56
C GLY A 157 -24.73 0.25 1.41
N ILE A 158 -23.63 0.86 0.94
CA ILE A 158 -22.36 0.16 0.75
C ILE A 158 -21.62 0.16 2.09
N PRO A 159 -21.20 -1.01 2.61
CA PRO A 159 -20.49 -1.08 3.88
C PRO A 159 -19.29 -0.13 3.94
N ARG A 160 -19.13 0.57 5.07
CA ARG A 160 -18.08 1.59 5.26
C ARG A 160 -16.67 1.12 4.89
N GLN A 161 -16.37 -0.14 5.19
CA GLN A 161 -15.08 -0.76 4.88
C GLN A 161 -14.81 -0.79 3.37
N ARG A 162 -15.84 -1.00 2.54
CA ARG A 162 -15.74 -1.03 1.07
C ARG A 162 -15.73 0.39 0.50
N VAL A 163 -16.68 1.23 0.92
CA VAL A 163 -16.84 2.58 0.36
C VAL A 163 -15.57 3.42 0.52
N THR A 164 -14.85 3.26 1.63
CA THR A 164 -13.57 3.95 1.92
C THR A 164 -12.49 3.69 0.87
N TYR A 165 -12.49 2.50 0.24
CA TYR A 165 -11.59 2.19 -0.87
C TYR A 165 -12.18 2.63 -2.21
N MET A 166 -13.42 2.22 -2.48
CA MET A 166 -14.08 2.42 -3.77
C MET A 166 -14.14 3.90 -4.17
N ARG A 167 -14.51 4.76 -3.22
CA ARG A 167 -14.71 6.20 -3.44
C ARG A 167 -13.45 6.93 -3.91
N LYS A 168 -12.25 6.38 -3.66
CA LYS A 168 -10.98 6.98 -4.10
C LYS A 168 -10.89 7.07 -5.62
N SER A 169 -11.60 6.22 -6.35
CA SER A 169 -11.68 6.24 -7.82
C SER A 169 -12.32 7.53 -8.34
N LEU A 170 -13.21 8.14 -7.55
CA LEU A 170 -13.85 9.44 -7.82
C LEU A 170 -12.97 10.63 -7.40
N LYS A 171 -11.77 10.37 -6.86
CA LYS A 171 -10.78 11.38 -6.43
C LYS A 171 -11.34 12.47 -5.48
N PRO A 172 -12.05 12.13 -4.39
CA PRO A 172 -12.46 13.13 -3.42
C PRO A 172 -11.26 13.78 -2.75
N VAL A 173 -11.41 15.04 -2.37
CA VAL A 173 -10.48 15.74 -1.48
C VAL A 173 -10.90 15.47 -0.03
N GLU A 174 -9.99 14.92 0.78
CA GLU A 174 -10.23 14.73 2.21
C GLU A 174 -9.97 16.05 2.95
N GLU A 175 -11.01 16.66 3.49
CA GLU A 175 -10.95 17.85 4.35
C GLU A 175 -11.11 17.46 5.81
N TRP A 176 -10.34 18.11 6.67
CA TRP A 176 -10.36 17.89 8.12
C TRP A 176 -10.97 19.10 8.78
N GLU A 177 -12.14 18.91 9.38
CA GLU A 177 -12.74 19.88 10.29
C GLU A 177 -12.27 19.57 11.71
N LEU A 178 -11.62 20.56 12.32
CA LEU A 178 -10.94 20.50 13.61
C LEU A 178 -11.64 21.48 14.53
N ARG A 179 -12.19 20.99 15.65
CA ARG A 179 -12.77 21.86 16.67
C ARG A 179 -12.09 21.63 18.01
N PRO A 180 -11.50 22.67 18.64
CA PRO A 180 -10.87 22.55 19.95
C PRO A 180 -11.91 22.17 21.02
N ARG A 181 -11.49 21.42 22.03
CA ARG A 181 -12.30 21.07 23.21
C ARG A 181 -11.55 21.37 24.50
N LEU A 182 -10.36 20.78 24.63
CA LEU A 182 -9.50 20.90 25.80
C LEU A 182 -8.07 21.13 25.32
N GLU A 183 -7.39 22.09 25.94
CA GLU A 183 -6.00 22.41 25.62
C GLU A 183 -5.06 21.28 26.09
N PRO A 184 -4.08 20.86 25.27
CA PRO A 184 -3.10 19.86 25.67
C PRO A 184 -1.88 20.46 26.37
N ASP A 185 -1.45 19.85 27.46
CA ASP A 185 -0.22 20.25 28.18
C ASP A 185 1.07 19.68 27.56
N ALA A 186 0.95 18.66 26.70
CA ALA A 186 2.09 17.97 26.12
C ALA A 186 2.82 18.86 25.09
N PRO A 187 4.13 19.18 25.25
CA PRO A 187 4.84 20.11 24.37
C PRO A 187 4.82 19.74 22.89
N GLY A 188 4.77 18.43 22.57
CA GLY A 188 4.67 17.95 21.19
C GLY A 188 3.31 18.20 20.50
N LEU A 189 2.28 18.61 21.25
CA LEU A 189 0.93 18.86 20.74
C LEU A 189 0.59 20.35 20.66
N VAL A 190 1.20 21.18 21.51
CA VAL A 190 0.96 22.63 21.60
C VAL A 190 1.11 23.36 20.26
N PRO A 191 2.13 23.10 19.41
CA PRO A 191 2.23 23.77 18.11
C PRO A 191 1.01 23.51 17.20
N ALA A 192 0.55 22.26 17.16
CA ALA A 192 -0.62 21.89 16.35
C ALA A 192 -1.92 22.43 16.96
N TRP A 193 -2.03 22.49 18.29
CA TRP A 193 -3.16 23.12 18.99
C TRP A 193 -3.28 24.61 18.64
N ASN A 194 -2.19 25.35 18.77
CA ASN A 194 -2.14 26.78 18.43
C ASN A 194 -2.49 27.02 16.97
N TRP A 195 -2.03 26.15 16.06
CA TRP A 195 -2.37 26.22 14.64
C TRP A 195 -3.87 26.02 14.37
N ILE A 196 -4.54 25.12 15.11
CA ILE A 196 -6.00 24.93 15.04
C ILE A 196 -6.74 26.18 15.50
N GLY A 197 -6.24 26.86 16.54
CA GLY A 197 -6.86 28.07 17.09
C GLY A 197 -8.30 27.80 17.58
N ALA A 198 -9.24 28.68 17.26
CA ALA A 198 -10.65 28.56 17.64
C ALA A 198 -11.42 27.45 16.88
N GLY A 199 -10.79 26.81 15.89
CA GLY A 199 -11.40 25.86 14.98
C GLY A 199 -10.96 26.13 13.56
N ARG A 200 -10.83 25.06 12.77
CA ARG A 200 -10.23 25.12 11.45
C ARG A 200 -10.77 24.01 10.56
N THR A 201 -10.99 24.32 9.29
CA THR A 201 -11.29 23.32 8.27
C THR A 201 -10.26 23.48 7.15
N ASP A 202 -9.46 22.45 6.94
CA ASP A 202 -8.40 22.48 5.93
C ASP A 202 -8.28 21.14 5.20
N PRO A 203 -7.85 21.15 3.92
CA PRO A 203 -7.50 19.93 3.22
C PRO A 203 -6.41 19.16 3.98
N LYS A 204 -6.54 17.84 4.07
CA LYS A 204 -5.54 16.96 4.69
C LYS A 204 -4.14 17.14 4.13
N LYS A 205 -4.03 17.55 2.86
CA LYS A 205 -2.75 17.85 2.21
C LYS A 205 -2.04 19.01 2.91
N VAL A 206 -2.75 20.11 3.16
CA VAL A 206 -2.26 21.28 3.90
C VAL A 206 -1.83 20.87 5.30
N VAL A 207 -2.69 20.16 6.04
CA VAL A 207 -2.38 19.65 7.39
C VAL A 207 -1.09 18.80 7.43
N ARG A 208 -0.80 18.05 6.36
CA ARG A 208 0.42 17.26 6.24
C ARG A 208 1.64 18.12 5.94
N GLU A 209 1.49 19.11 5.06
CA GLU A 209 2.56 20.02 4.64
C GLU A 209 3.01 20.92 5.79
N GLU A 210 2.07 21.34 6.64
CA GLU A 210 2.35 22.05 7.91
C GLU A 210 2.93 21.14 9.01
N GLY A 211 3.12 19.84 8.76
CA GLY A 211 3.71 18.90 9.72
C GLY A 211 2.79 18.51 10.89
N HIS A 212 1.54 18.99 10.95
CA HIS A 212 0.65 18.78 12.10
C HIS A 212 -0.16 17.48 12.08
N LYS A 213 -0.15 16.73 10.97
CA LYS A 213 -0.98 15.52 10.78
C LYS A 213 -0.88 14.49 11.92
N ALA A 214 0.33 14.22 12.42
CA ALA A 214 0.53 13.23 13.48
C ALA A 214 -0.03 13.72 14.82
N ALA A 215 0.32 14.96 15.21
CA ALA A 215 -0.17 15.60 16.42
C ALA A 215 -1.70 15.73 16.42
N ILE A 216 -2.32 16.15 15.31
CA ILE A 216 -3.79 16.25 15.19
C ILE A 216 -4.48 14.90 15.40
N LYS A 217 -3.95 13.82 14.81
CA LYS A 217 -4.50 12.47 15.05
C LYS A 217 -4.38 12.05 16.51
N GLN A 218 -3.26 12.36 17.14
CA GLN A 218 -3.05 12.07 18.55
C GLN A 218 -4.00 12.89 19.43
N MET A 219 -4.16 14.19 19.15
CA MET A 219 -5.08 15.06 19.86
C MET A 219 -6.53 14.57 19.74
N ALA A 220 -6.97 14.17 18.55
CA ALA A 220 -8.30 13.62 18.34
C ALA A 220 -8.50 12.30 19.11
N ARG A 221 -7.49 11.43 19.14
CA ARG A 221 -7.52 10.17 19.91
C ARG A 221 -7.64 10.41 21.41
N LEU A 222 -6.97 11.46 21.92
CA LEU A 222 -6.94 11.81 23.34
C LEU A 222 -8.11 12.73 23.75
N GLY A 223 -8.97 13.15 22.82
CA GLY A 223 -10.17 13.93 23.09
C GLY A 223 -9.95 15.45 23.20
N TYR A 224 -8.74 15.95 22.98
CA TYR A 224 -8.43 17.39 22.99
C TYR A 224 -9.19 18.16 21.89
N ILE A 225 -9.46 17.51 20.76
CA ILE A 225 -10.21 18.08 19.63
C ILE A 225 -11.26 17.09 19.14
N SER A 226 -12.31 17.58 18.49
CA SER A 226 -13.07 16.76 17.54
C SER A 226 -12.47 16.86 16.15
N LEU A 227 -12.32 15.72 15.48
CA LEU A 227 -11.86 15.61 14.09
C LEU A 227 -12.95 14.96 13.24
N THR A 228 -13.53 15.73 12.32
CA THR A 228 -14.43 15.21 11.28
C THR A 228 -13.70 15.18 9.95
N LYS A 229 -13.80 14.05 9.24
CA LYS A 229 -13.14 13.85 7.94
C LYS A 229 -14.18 13.90 6.83
N TRP A 230 -14.28 15.05 6.20
CA TRP A 230 -15.15 15.29 5.07
C TRP A 230 -14.51 14.81 3.78
N GLN A 231 -15.33 14.22 2.90
CA GLN A 231 -14.94 13.81 1.56
C GLN A 231 -15.64 14.74 0.61
N VAL A 232 -14.86 15.64 0.03
CA VAL A 232 -15.35 16.66 -0.89
C VAL A 232 -15.21 16.14 -2.30
N TYR A 233 -16.34 15.92 -2.94
CA TYR A 233 -16.41 15.44 -4.31
C TYR A 233 -16.54 16.63 -5.26
N ARG A 234 -16.02 16.47 -6.47
CA ARG A 234 -16.27 17.45 -7.52
C ARG A 234 -17.75 17.43 -7.93
N SER A 235 -18.22 18.46 -8.61
CA SER A 235 -19.57 18.51 -9.17
C SER A 235 -19.63 18.03 -10.63
N ASP A 236 -18.51 18.02 -11.34
CA ASP A 236 -18.40 17.48 -12.70
C ASP A 236 -18.49 15.96 -12.72
N GLU A 237 -19.25 15.45 -13.67
CA GLU A 237 -19.46 14.01 -13.84
C GLU A 237 -18.12 13.30 -14.12
N PRO A 238 -17.86 12.15 -13.45
CA PRO A 238 -16.68 11.35 -13.72
C PRO A 238 -16.65 10.83 -15.16
N ASP A 239 -15.45 10.71 -15.73
CA ASP A 239 -15.23 9.98 -16.98
C ASP A 239 -15.42 8.47 -16.75
N TRP A 240 -16.64 8.00 -17.02
CA TRP A 240 -17.03 6.60 -16.83
C TRP A 240 -16.25 5.65 -17.73
N ASP A 241 -15.95 6.05 -18.96
CA ASP A 241 -15.21 5.22 -19.92
C ASP A 241 -13.75 5.04 -19.49
N LEU A 242 -13.13 6.09 -18.93
CA LEU A 242 -11.82 5.99 -18.31
C LEU A 242 -11.83 5.05 -17.09
N LEU A 243 -12.86 5.13 -16.26
CA LEU A 243 -12.98 4.26 -15.08
C LEU A 243 -13.17 2.80 -15.47
N GLU A 244 -14.00 2.52 -16.47
CA GLU A 244 -14.22 1.16 -16.97
C GLU A 244 -12.96 0.60 -17.64
N ARG A 245 -12.27 1.39 -18.49
CA ARG A 245 -10.98 0.98 -19.07
C ARG A 245 -9.94 0.65 -18.01
N LYS A 246 -9.87 1.42 -16.92
CA LYS A 246 -8.96 1.12 -15.80
C LYS A 246 -9.29 -0.18 -15.12
N ARG A 247 -10.59 -0.50 -14.94
CA ARG A 247 -11.02 -1.77 -14.38
C ARG A 247 -10.65 -2.94 -15.29
N LEU A 248 -10.93 -2.82 -16.60
CA LEU A 248 -10.57 -3.84 -17.59
C LEU A 248 -9.05 -4.08 -17.63
N GLN A 249 -8.25 -3.01 -17.57
CA GLN A 249 -6.79 -3.13 -17.49
C GLN A 249 -6.35 -3.86 -16.21
N ALA A 250 -6.91 -3.52 -15.05
CA ALA A 250 -6.56 -4.19 -13.80
C ALA A 250 -6.92 -5.69 -13.81
N ILE A 251 -8.02 -6.07 -14.45
CA ILE A 251 -8.42 -7.47 -14.64
C ILE A 251 -7.43 -8.18 -15.58
N ALA A 252 -7.08 -7.55 -16.71
CA ALA A 252 -6.13 -8.10 -17.67
C ALA A 252 -4.73 -8.28 -17.03
N ASP A 253 -4.24 -7.28 -16.31
CA ASP A 253 -2.95 -7.33 -15.60
C ASP A 253 -2.90 -8.50 -14.60
N LEU A 254 -3.97 -8.69 -13.82
CA LEU A 254 -4.03 -9.79 -12.86
C LEU A 254 -4.10 -11.14 -13.57
N ALA A 255 -4.86 -11.25 -14.67
CA ALA A 255 -4.94 -12.47 -15.46
C ALA A 255 -3.58 -12.86 -16.06
N GLU A 256 -2.82 -11.89 -16.54
CA GLU A 256 -1.47 -12.10 -17.06
C GLU A 256 -0.51 -12.58 -15.97
N VAL A 257 -0.48 -11.91 -14.81
CA VAL A 257 0.34 -12.34 -13.66
C VAL A 257 -0.07 -13.75 -13.20
N ARG A 258 -1.37 -14.04 -13.16
CA ARG A 258 -1.88 -15.36 -12.79
C ARG A 258 -1.39 -16.44 -13.75
N SER A 259 -1.56 -16.21 -15.05
CA SER A 259 -1.10 -17.14 -16.09
C SER A 259 0.41 -17.37 -15.99
N LEU A 260 1.20 -16.32 -15.75
CA LEU A 260 2.63 -16.44 -15.53
C LEU A 260 2.91 -17.34 -14.32
N VAL A 261 2.44 -16.96 -13.13
CA VAL A 261 2.76 -17.65 -11.86
C VAL A 261 2.35 -19.11 -11.87
N GLU A 262 1.19 -19.44 -12.45
CA GLU A 262 0.70 -20.81 -12.55
C GLU A 262 1.52 -21.67 -13.54
N SER A 263 2.28 -21.05 -14.45
CA SER A 263 3.17 -21.73 -15.40
C SER A 263 4.62 -21.89 -14.92
N LEU A 264 5.02 -21.20 -13.84
CA LEU A 264 6.40 -21.20 -13.38
C LEU A 264 6.78 -22.53 -12.69
N PRO A 265 8.03 -23.01 -12.84
CA PRO A 265 8.54 -24.14 -12.07
C PRO A 265 8.64 -23.80 -10.58
N ASP A 266 8.49 -24.82 -9.72
CA ASP A 266 8.68 -24.65 -8.27
C ASP A 266 10.17 -24.43 -7.96
N HIS A 267 10.47 -23.31 -7.33
CA HIS A 267 11.81 -22.94 -6.87
C HIS A 267 12.44 -24.01 -5.99
N LEU A 268 11.65 -24.71 -5.17
CA LEU A 268 12.17 -25.68 -4.21
C LEU A 268 12.53 -27.02 -4.85
N GLN A 269 12.03 -27.28 -6.06
CA GLN A 269 12.32 -28.50 -6.83
C GLN A 269 13.34 -28.29 -7.94
N ALA A 270 13.61 -27.03 -8.30
CA ALA A 270 14.56 -26.63 -9.33
C ALA A 270 16.03 -26.64 -8.86
#